data_AF-A0A835C4K5-F1
#
_entry.id   AF-A0A835C4K5-F1
#
_cell.length_a   1.000
_cell.length_b   1.000
_cell.length_c   1.000
_cell.angle_alpha   90.00
_cell.angle_beta   90.00
_cell.angle_gamma   90.00
#
_symmetry.space_group_name_H-M   'P 1'
#
loop_
_entity.id
_entity.type
_entity.pdbx_description
1 polymer ?
#
loop_
_entity_poly.entity_id
_entity_poly.type
_entity_poly.pdbx_seq_one_letter_code
_entity_poly.pdbx_strand_id
1 'polypeptide(L)'
;MVVFHLREALSRILRSPSRLPSSSHAPHPHLVILHRLLHSSSSFAVEDYLVSRLGLTHEQALKAASKISPLRSSAKPDALLAYLESTLGIPAADVGRAVVIEPRFFCAKVKTLAPRIADLHDLGLSRDEIARIVHLAPGAFYTRLLRRKLEFWLAEFGSFDNLLEVLRWGTRASILCADLDKVVRPNVAFLRQYGLSISDFAGASVYNIRLFTMNPELLKEAVQRVEELGLNCGARLLRQTLPVVALTDKDALAKRIQLLHNIGFSKDDVLTLAKKQPNVLALSEQKIQGNLDFLMKDVGLEVSYIVRRPALLKYSVERRLLPRHILIKVLNEKGLLEGKQDYYVTASLAEKIFVEKFVHPFENHVPGLAEDYASNCLGEATDAKD
;
A
#
# COMPACT_ATOMS: atom_id res chain seq x y z
N MET A 1 26.43 -24.91 -2.96
CA MET A 1 26.91 -25.88 -3.96
C MET A 1 26.10 -25.68 -5.25
N VAL A 2 26.37 -24.58 -5.96
CA VAL A 2 25.64 -24.16 -7.17
C VAL A 2 26.67 -23.82 -8.24
N VAL A 3 27.16 -24.87 -8.88
CA VAL A 3 27.82 -24.89 -10.18
C VAL A 3 27.22 -26.10 -10.87
N PHE A 4 27.00 -26.03 -12.17
CA PHE A 4 26.26 -26.98 -13.03
C PHE A 4 24.77 -26.67 -13.20
N HIS A 5 24.44 -25.79 -14.16
CA HIS A 5 23.96 -26.22 -15.48
C HIS A 5 23.43 -25.02 -16.29
N LEU A 6 24.36 -24.20 -16.80
CA LEU A 6 24.15 -23.33 -17.95
C LEU A 6 24.89 -23.95 -19.14
N ARG A 7 24.25 -24.90 -19.82
CA ARG A 7 24.66 -25.45 -21.12
C ARG A 7 23.57 -26.40 -21.61
N GLU A 8 22.66 -25.89 -22.44
CA GLU A 8 21.78 -26.61 -23.40
C GLU A 8 20.53 -25.76 -23.73
N ALA A 9 20.68 -24.62 -24.42
CA ALA A 9 19.51 -23.88 -24.94
C ALA A 9 19.80 -22.96 -26.14
N LEU A 10 20.79 -23.29 -26.99
CA LEU A 10 21.07 -22.53 -28.22
C LEU A 10 21.33 -23.45 -29.42
N SER A 11 20.39 -24.35 -29.72
CA SER A 11 20.28 -24.90 -31.07
C SER A 11 18.84 -25.36 -31.34
N ARG A 12 18.10 -24.60 -32.17
CA ARG A 12 16.96 -25.06 -33.02
C ARG A 12 16.16 -23.89 -33.61
N ILE A 13 16.84 -22.86 -34.10
CA ILE A 13 16.23 -21.90 -35.04
C ILE A 13 17.03 -21.99 -36.34
N LEU A 14 16.29 -22.16 -37.45
CA LEU A 14 16.71 -22.29 -38.86
C LEU A 14 16.91 -23.71 -39.40
N ARG A 15 15.81 -24.29 -39.94
CA ARG A 15 15.73 -24.83 -41.31
C ARG A 15 14.25 -25.15 -41.65
N SER A 16 13.68 -24.34 -42.55
CA SER A 16 12.48 -24.65 -43.37
C SER A 16 12.86 -25.64 -44.50
N PRO A 17 11.96 -26.29 -45.30
CA PRO A 17 10.64 -25.78 -45.71
C PRO A 17 9.50 -26.81 -46.02
N SER A 18 8.31 -26.21 -46.26
CA SER A 18 7.21 -26.53 -47.20
C SER A 18 6.55 -27.92 -47.29
N ARG A 19 5.20 -27.93 -47.18
CA ARG A 19 4.23 -28.40 -48.21
C ARG A 19 2.75 -28.14 -47.79
N LEU A 20 1.99 -27.51 -48.67
CA LEU A 20 0.51 -27.55 -48.80
C LEU A 20 0.12 -28.77 -49.70
N PRO A 21 -1.16 -29.18 -49.93
CA PRO A 21 -2.44 -28.43 -49.86
C PRO A 21 -3.62 -29.20 -49.18
N SER A 22 -4.80 -28.62 -48.94
CA SER A 22 -5.94 -28.62 -49.88
C SER A 22 -7.17 -27.83 -49.37
N SER A 23 -7.95 -27.41 -50.35
CA SER A 23 -9.18 -26.58 -50.43
C SER A 23 -10.36 -26.86 -49.49
N SER A 24 -11.16 -25.82 -49.16
CA SER A 24 -12.50 -25.62 -49.77
C SER A 24 -13.14 -24.25 -49.44
N HIS A 25 -13.70 -23.65 -50.49
CA HIS A 25 -14.80 -22.68 -50.63
C HIS A 25 -15.21 -21.70 -49.52
N ALA A 26 -15.11 -20.42 -49.85
CA ALA A 26 -15.93 -19.32 -49.32
C ALA A 26 -17.02 -18.91 -50.34
N PRO A 27 -18.09 -18.23 -49.89
CA PRO A 27 -18.70 -17.15 -50.67
C PRO A 27 -18.53 -15.78 -49.99
N HIS A 28 -18.62 -14.74 -50.82
CA HIS A 28 -18.08 -13.39 -50.65
C HIS A 28 -18.72 -12.49 -49.56
N PRO A 29 -17.99 -11.48 -49.02
CA PRO A 29 -18.38 -10.70 -47.83
C PRO A 29 -19.15 -9.38 -48.09
N HIS A 30 -19.53 -9.07 -49.33
CA HIS A 30 -19.94 -7.69 -49.67
C HIS A 30 -21.42 -7.33 -49.49
N LEU A 31 -22.30 -8.27 -49.09
CA LEU A 31 -23.73 -7.98 -48.86
C LEU A 31 -24.16 -8.02 -47.39
N VAL A 32 -23.30 -8.44 -46.47
CA VAL A 32 -23.60 -8.42 -45.02
C VAL A 32 -23.26 -7.07 -44.38
N ILE A 33 -22.41 -6.26 -45.01
CA ILE A 33 -21.93 -4.99 -44.46
C ILE A 33 -22.99 -3.88 -44.55
N LEU A 34 -23.84 -3.87 -45.60
CA LEU A 34 -24.84 -2.80 -45.77
C LEU A 34 -26.13 -3.01 -44.95
N HIS A 35 -26.45 -4.24 -44.55
CA HIS A 35 -27.65 -4.50 -43.73
C HIS A 35 -27.40 -4.34 -42.22
N ARG A 36 -26.13 -4.37 -41.76
CA ARG A 36 -25.77 -4.11 -40.34
C ARG A 36 -25.61 -2.63 -40.00
N LEU A 37 -25.41 -1.75 -40.98
CA LEU A 37 -25.22 -0.31 -40.74
C LEU A 37 -26.53 0.49 -40.61
N LEU A 38 -27.69 -0.12 -40.88
CA LEU A 38 -28.97 0.60 -40.85
C LEU A 38 -29.94 0.14 -39.75
N HIS A 39 -29.57 -0.82 -38.90
CA HIS A 39 -30.44 -1.31 -37.80
C HIS A 39 -29.70 -1.71 -36.52
N SER A 40 -28.67 -0.98 -36.12
CA SER A 40 -28.27 -0.96 -34.70
C SER A 40 -28.67 0.37 -34.10
N SER A 41 -29.74 0.41 -33.32
CA SER A 41 -29.95 1.47 -32.34
C SER A 41 -28.64 1.58 -31.57
N SER A 42 -27.92 2.70 -31.71
CA SER A 42 -26.59 2.88 -31.13
C SER A 42 -26.69 2.70 -29.62
N SER A 43 -26.34 1.50 -29.14
CA SER A 43 -26.26 1.24 -27.71
C SER A 43 -25.25 2.22 -27.14
N PHE A 44 -25.64 3.00 -26.14
CA PHE A 44 -24.76 3.95 -25.47
C PHE A 44 -23.45 3.27 -25.08
N ALA A 45 -22.36 3.64 -25.76
CA ALA A 45 -21.03 3.11 -25.51
C ALA A 45 -20.46 3.80 -24.26
N VAL A 46 -20.73 3.20 -23.11
CA VAL A 46 -20.31 3.74 -21.80
C VAL A 46 -18.81 3.98 -21.77
N GLU A 47 -18.03 3.07 -22.34
CA GLU A 47 -16.57 3.16 -22.39
C GLU A 47 -16.08 4.40 -23.17
N ASP A 48 -16.53 4.57 -24.41
CA ASP A 48 -16.18 5.72 -25.25
C ASP A 48 -16.58 7.05 -24.59
N TYR A 49 -17.74 7.05 -23.93
CA TYR A 49 -18.20 8.20 -23.16
C TYR A 49 -17.25 8.51 -21.99
N LEU A 50 -16.83 7.50 -21.21
CA LEU A 50 -15.91 7.69 -20.09
C LEU A 50 -14.53 8.19 -20.55
N VAL A 51 -14.02 7.70 -21.69
CA VAL A 51 -12.76 8.18 -22.27
C VAL A 51 -12.91 9.63 -22.73
N SER A 52 -13.92 9.93 -23.55
CA SER A 52 -14.09 11.25 -24.18
C SER A 52 -14.49 12.35 -23.20
N ARG A 53 -15.34 12.07 -22.20
CA ARG A 53 -15.87 13.08 -21.27
C ARG A 53 -15.09 13.20 -19.97
N LEU A 54 -14.51 12.10 -19.49
CA LEU A 54 -13.78 12.09 -18.21
C LEU A 54 -12.27 11.94 -18.37
N GLY A 55 -11.77 11.77 -19.60
CA GLY A 55 -10.33 11.62 -19.87
C GLY A 55 -9.72 10.35 -19.30
N LEU A 56 -10.52 9.29 -19.08
CA LEU A 56 -10.01 8.02 -18.58
C LEU A 56 -9.20 7.29 -19.65
N THR A 57 -8.21 6.48 -19.21
CA THR A 57 -7.57 5.54 -20.12
C THR A 57 -8.57 4.45 -20.54
N HIS A 58 -8.34 3.84 -21.70
CA HIS A 58 -9.20 2.75 -22.20
C HIS A 58 -9.33 1.62 -21.16
N GLU A 59 -8.23 1.21 -20.53
CA GLU A 59 -8.24 0.20 -19.47
C GLU A 59 -9.10 0.60 -18.25
N GLN A 60 -8.97 1.86 -17.80
CA GLN A 60 -9.77 2.38 -16.70
C GLN A 60 -11.26 2.44 -17.05
N ALA A 61 -11.57 2.88 -18.27
CA ALA A 61 -12.92 2.99 -18.78
C ALA A 61 -13.59 1.61 -18.91
N LEU A 62 -12.90 0.62 -19.47
CA LEU A 62 -13.37 -0.76 -19.58
C LEU A 62 -13.69 -1.36 -18.21
N LYS A 63 -12.77 -1.21 -17.25
CA LYS A 63 -12.96 -1.68 -15.87
C LYS A 63 -14.15 -0.98 -15.19
N ALA A 64 -14.30 0.33 -15.37
CA ALA A 64 -15.42 1.07 -14.81
C ALA A 64 -16.76 0.68 -15.46
N ALA A 65 -16.80 0.61 -16.80
CA ALA A 65 -17.98 0.27 -17.58
C ALA A 65 -18.56 -1.10 -17.19
N SER A 66 -17.70 -2.09 -16.90
CA SER A 66 -18.16 -3.40 -16.40
C SER A 66 -19.03 -3.32 -15.14
N LYS A 67 -18.81 -2.32 -14.27
CA LYS A 67 -19.55 -2.11 -13.01
C LYS A 67 -20.80 -1.23 -13.17
N ILE A 68 -20.93 -0.52 -14.29
CA ILE A 68 -22.07 0.35 -14.63
C ILE A 68 -22.73 -0.05 -15.95
N SER A 69 -22.58 -1.31 -16.37
CA SER A 69 -23.14 -1.88 -17.59
C SER A 69 -24.65 -1.70 -17.79
N PRO A 70 -25.50 -1.50 -16.75
CA PRO A 70 -26.91 -1.17 -16.96
C PRO A 70 -27.14 0.26 -17.50
N LEU A 71 -26.12 1.10 -17.62
CA LEU A 71 -26.25 2.47 -18.09
C LEU A 71 -26.51 2.50 -19.59
N ARG A 72 -27.71 2.97 -19.99
CA ARG A 72 -28.18 2.99 -21.39
C ARG A 72 -28.18 4.39 -22.04
N SER A 73 -27.79 5.42 -21.30
CA SER A 73 -27.87 6.83 -21.75
C SER A 73 -26.95 7.71 -20.92
N SER A 74 -26.47 8.81 -21.52
CA SER A 74 -25.66 9.83 -20.86
C SER A 74 -26.47 10.78 -19.95
N ALA A 75 -27.81 10.78 -20.02
CA ALA A 75 -28.62 11.80 -19.33
C ALA A 75 -28.38 11.89 -17.81
N LYS A 76 -28.18 10.76 -17.13
CA LYS A 76 -27.86 10.73 -15.69
C LYS A 76 -26.42 11.19 -15.41
N PRO A 77 -25.40 10.63 -16.08
CA PRO A 77 -24.03 11.16 -16.08
C PRO A 77 -23.93 12.67 -16.29
N ASP A 78 -24.52 13.19 -17.37
CA ASP A 78 -24.41 14.59 -17.77
C ASP A 78 -25.07 15.50 -16.71
N ALA A 79 -26.23 15.10 -16.19
CA ALA A 79 -26.88 15.82 -15.10
C ALA A 79 -26.04 15.84 -13.81
N LEU A 80 -25.38 14.73 -13.48
CA LEU A 80 -24.46 14.67 -12.34
C LEU A 80 -23.26 15.58 -12.54
N LEU A 81 -22.63 15.54 -13.71
CA LEU A 81 -21.47 16.38 -14.06
C LEU A 81 -21.82 17.86 -13.98
N ALA A 82 -22.91 18.28 -14.63
CA ALA A 82 -23.37 19.67 -14.60
C ALA A 82 -23.68 20.14 -13.16
N TYR A 83 -24.26 19.26 -12.35
CA TYR A 83 -24.54 19.55 -10.94
C TYR A 83 -23.25 19.71 -10.10
N LEU A 84 -22.27 18.82 -10.27
CA LEU A 84 -20.98 18.91 -9.57
C LEU A 84 -20.17 20.13 -10.00
N GLU A 85 -20.20 20.48 -11.28
CA GLU A 85 -19.52 21.67 -11.80
C GLU A 85 -20.16 22.96 -11.26
N SER A 86 -21.48 23.09 -11.35
CA SER A 86 -22.18 24.27 -10.83
C SER A 86 -22.07 24.41 -9.31
N THR A 87 -22.26 23.33 -8.56
CA THR A 87 -22.29 23.37 -7.09
C THR A 87 -20.90 23.38 -6.47
N LEU A 88 -20.03 22.47 -6.92
CA LEU A 88 -18.72 22.23 -6.30
C LEU A 88 -17.54 22.69 -7.15
N GLY A 89 -17.76 23.09 -8.41
CA GLY A 89 -16.70 23.59 -9.28
C GLY A 89 -15.80 22.48 -9.80
N ILE A 90 -16.27 21.24 -9.76
CA ILE A 90 -15.52 20.06 -10.19
C ILE A 90 -15.72 19.90 -11.70
N PRO A 91 -14.67 20.10 -12.53
CA PRO A 91 -14.77 19.88 -13.96
C PRO A 91 -15.00 18.39 -14.27
N ALA A 92 -15.66 18.08 -15.39
CA ALA A 92 -15.93 16.70 -15.78
C ALA A 92 -14.67 15.81 -15.84
N ALA A 93 -13.55 16.36 -16.31
CA ALA A 93 -12.26 15.65 -16.35
C ALA A 93 -11.78 15.20 -14.96
N ASP A 94 -12.01 15.99 -13.91
CA ASP A 94 -11.59 15.66 -12.55
C ASP A 94 -12.49 14.61 -11.88
N VAL A 95 -13.74 14.46 -12.35
CA VAL A 95 -14.66 13.41 -11.88
C VAL A 95 -14.16 12.01 -12.26
N GLY A 96 -13.32 11.89 -13.30
CA GLY A 96 -12.74 10.62 -13.75
C GLY A 96 -12.08 9.83 -12.61
N ARG A 97 -11.31 10.49 -11.72
CA ARG A 97 -10.68 9.83 -10.56
C ARG A 97 -11.71 9.18 -9.64
N ALA A 98 -12.81 9.86 -9.36
CA ALA A 98 -13.89 9.33 -8.53
C ALA A 98 -14.58 8.13 -9.19
N VAL A 99 -14.74 8.14 -10.52
CA VAL A 99 -15.30 7.02 -11.27
C VAL A 99 -14.39 5.81 -11.25
N VAL A 100 -13.07 5.98 -11.37
CA VAL A 100 -12.12 4.85 -11.25
C VAL A 100 -12.22 4.19 -9.87
N ILE A 101 -12.40 5.00 -8.82
CA ILE A 101 -12.55 4.53 -7.44
C ILE A 101 -13.88 3.79 -7.24
N GLU A 102 -14.99 4.42 -7.65
CA GLU A 102 -16.35 3.94 -7.40
C GLU A 102 -17.23 4.24 -8.62
N PRO A 103 -17.26 3.35 -9.63
CA PRO A 103 -17.98 3.63 -10.87
C PRO A 103 -19.48 3.90 -10.68
N ARG A 104 -20.12 3.28 -9.68
CA ARG A 104 -21.56 3.45 -9.45
C ARG A 104 -21.91 4.86 -8.96
N PHE A 105 -20.94 5.64 -8.47
CA PHE A 105 -21.15 7.05 -8.13
C PHE A 105 -21.60 7.84 -9.36
N PHE A 106 -21.09 7.44 -10.53
CA PHE A 106 -21.45 8.04 -11.81
C PHE A 106 -22.92 7.83 -12.23
N CYS A 107 -23.60 6.89 -11.59
CA CYS A 107 -25.03 6.62 -11.79
C CYS A 107 -25.92 7.24 -10.70
N ALA A 108 -25.34 8.01 -9.76
CA ALA A 108 -26.09 8.64 -8.69
C ALA A 108 -27.08 9.68 -9.24
N LYS A 109 -28.28 9.74 -8.67
CA LYS A 109 -29.28 10.75 -9.05
C LYS A 109 -28.98 12.04 -8.31
N VAL A 110 -29.00 13.18 -9.00
CA VAL A 110 -28.81 14.52 -8.40
C VAL A 110 -29.74 14.74 -7.22
N LYS A 111 -31.04 14.39 -7.34
CA LYS A 111 -32.01 14.49 -6.23
C LYS A 111 -31.64 13.70 -4.97
N THR A 112 -30.80 12.67 -5.13
CA THR A 112 -30.28 11.92 -3.98
C THR A 112 -29.02 12.58 -3.47
N LEU A 113 -28.08 12.97 -4.34
CA LEU A 113 -26.79 13.55 -3.95
C LEU A 113 -26.93 14.94 -3.30
N ALA A 114 -27.81 15.79 -3.86
CA ALA A 114 -27.92 17.19 -3.47
C ALA A 114 -28.23 17.41 -1.98
N PRO A 115 -29.17 16.68 -1.35
CA PRO A 115 -29.37 16.76 0.09
C PRO A 115 -28.11 16.45 0.91
N ARG A 116 -27.26 15.49 0.47
CA ARG A 116 -26.02 15.19 1.20
C ARG A 116 -25.01 16.32 1.06
N ILE A 117 -24.89 16.96 -0.09
CA ILE A 117 -23.98 18.10 -0.27
C ILE A 117 -24.46 19.29 0.57
N ALA A 118 -25.76 19.56 0.57
CA ALA A 118 -26.36 20.60 1.43
C ALA A 118 -26.06 20.33 2.91
N ASP A 119 -26.25 19.09 3.37
CA ASP A 119 -25.90 18.66 4.72
C ASP A 119 -24.43 18.90 5.10
N LEU A 120 -23.50 18.82 4.13
CA LEU A 120 -22.08 19.09 4.37
C LEU A 120 -21.77 20.58 4.42
N HIS A 121 -22.47 21.40 3.63
CA HIS A 121 -22.40 22.85 3.78
C HIS A 121 -22.96 23.30 5.13
N ASP A 122 -24.09 22.73 5.58
CA ASP A 122 -24.67 23.00 6.90
C ASP A 122 -23.77 22.55 8.06
N LEU A 123 -22.88 21.58 7.81
CA LEU A 123 -21.84 21.17 8.75
C LEU A 123 -20.67 22.17 8.81
N GLY A 124 -20.64 23.16 7.91
CA GLY A 124 -19.61 24.20 7.83
C GLY A 124 -18.47 23.87 6.86
N LEU A 125 -18.58 22.81 6.05
CA LEU A 125 -17.56 22.51 5.04
C LEU A 125 -17.65 23.45 3.84
N SER A 126 -16.50 23.95 3.42
CA SER A 126 -16.35 24.76 2.21
C SER A 126 -16.59 23.91 0.95
N ARG A 127 -16.86 24.61 -0.16
CA ARG A 127 -17.01 24.03 -1.50
C ARG A 127 -15.82 23.12 -1.86
N ASP A 128 -14.61 23.59 -1.59
CA ASP A 128 -13.36 22.90 -1.94
C ASP A 128 -13.15 21.66 -1.08
N GLU A 129 -13.49 21.71 0.21
CA GLU A 129 -13.40 20.55 1.10
C GLU A 129 -14.38 19.45 0.67
N ILE A 130 -15.62 19.81 0.34
CA ILE A 130 -16.61 18.85 -0.16
C ILE A 130 -16.15 18.24 -1.49
N ALA A 131 -15.61 19.03 -2.40
CA ALA A 131 -15.03 18.54 -3.65
C ALA A 131 -13.91 17.52 -3.40
N ARG A 132 -13.03 17.77 -2.42
CA ARG A 132 -11.98 16.80 -2.02
C ARG A 132 -12.58 15.50 -1.49
N ILE A 133 -13.67 15.55 -0.71
CA ILE A 133 -14.38 14.32 -0.26
C ILE A 133 -14.96 13.58 -1.46
N VAL A 134 -15.53 14.27 -2.46
CA VAL A 134 -16.07 13.61 -3.67
C VAL A 134 -14.98 12.84 -4.42
N HIS A 135 -13.79 13.42 -4.57
CA HIS A 135 -12.67 12.75 -5.22
C HIS A 135 -12.13 11.56 -4.42
N LEU A 136 -12.03 11.72 -3.10
CA LEU A 136 -11.47 10.68 -2.25
C LEU A 136 -12.49 9.61 -1.94
N ALA A 137 -13.68 9.91 -1.45
CA ALA A 137 -14.65 8.92 -0.97
C ALA A 137 -16.03 9.05 -1.65
N PRO A 138 -16.12 8.87 -2.97
CA PRO A 138 -17.40 8.98 -3.70
C PRO A 138 -18.49 8.03 -3.16
N GLY A 139 -18.10 6.82 -2.72
CA GLY A 139 -19.04 5.86 -2.11
C GLY A 139 -19.65 6.32 -0.78
N ALA A 140 -19.05 7.29 -0.09
CA ALA A 140 -19.58 7.81 1.17
C ALA A 140 -20.92 8.56 0.97
N PHE A 141 -21.18 9.07 -0.24
CA PHE A 141 -22.41 9.77 -0.59
C PHE A 141 -23.62 8.85 -0.81
N TYR A 142 -23.45 7.53 -0.70
CA TYR A 142 -24.56 6.57 -0.70
C TYR A 142 -25.34 6.57 0.61
N THR A 143 -24.68 6.88 1.73
CA THR A 143 -25.30 6.85 3.05
C THR A 143 -25.86 8.21 3.45
N ARG A 144 -27.04 8.18 4.09
CA ARG A 144 -27.66 9.35 4.74
C ARG A 144 -26.92 9.74 6.03
N LEU A 145 -26.06 8.86 6.54
CA LEU A 145 -25.30 9.08 7.76
C LEU A 145 -23.99 9.84 7.52
N LEU A 146 -23.71 10.28 6.28
CA LEU A 146 -22.44 10.92 5.92
C LEU A 146 -22.15 12.13 6.81
N ARG A 147 -23.12 13.04 6.98
CA ARG A 147 -23.01 14.21 7.85
C ARG A 147 -22.60 13.82 9.27
N ARG A 148 -23.34 12.92 9.90
CA ARG A 148 -23.09 12.43 11.26
C ARG A 148 -21.70 11.80 11.41
N LYS A 149 -21.22 11.10 10.39
CA LYS A 149 -19.87 10.51 10.37
C LYS A 149 -18.79 11.58 10.28
N LEU A 150 -18.94 12.52 9.36
CA LEU A 150 -17.96 13.58 9.19
C LEU A 150 -17.93 14.49 10.42
N GLU A 151 -19.08 14.84 10.99
CA GLU A 151 -19.17 15.60 12.24
C GLU A 151 -18.39 14.91 13.36
N PHE A 152 -18.58 13.60 13.56
CA PHE A 152 -17.82 12.83 14.54
C PHE A 152 -16.31 12.87 14.27
N TRP A 153 -15.88 12.57 13.04
CA TRP A 153 -14.45 12.51 12.72
C TRP A 153 -13.78 13.88 12.75
N LEU A 154 -14.46 14.95 12.33
CA LEU A 154 -13.95 16.32 12.45
C LEU A 154 -13.73 16.71 13.91
N ALA A 155 -14.66 16.36 14.79
CA ALA A 155 -14.50 16.60 16.23
C ALA A 155 -13.31 15.82 16.82
N GLU A 156 -13.07 14.59 16.37
CA GLU A 156 -11.97 13.74 16.88
C GLU A 156 -10.60 14.08 16.28
N PHE A 157 -10.52 14.49 15.00
CA PHE A 157 -9.28 14.86 14.32
C PHE A 157 -8.90 16.33 14.51
N GLY A 158 -9.85 17.19 14.90
CA GLY A 158 -9.67 18.61 15.15
C GLY A 158 -9.59 19.49 13.90
N SER A 159 -9.29 18.93 12.72
CA SER A 159 -9.26 19.66 11.45
C SER A 159 -9.67 18.80 10.25
N PHE A 160 -10.16 19.45 9.19
CA PHE A 160 -10.45 18.79 7.93
C PHE A 160 -9.18 18.22 7.27
N ASP A 161 -8.05 18.92 7.35
CA ASP A 161 -6.79 18.45 6.77
C ASP A 161 -6.30 17.15 7.40
N ASN A 162 -6.40 17.01 8.72
CA ASN A 162 -6.06 15.76 9.42
C ASN A 162 -6.97 14.59 8.96
N LEU A 163 -8.28 14.84 8.83
CA LEU A 163 -9.21 13.86 8.28
C LEU A 163 -8.86 13.51 6.83
N LEU A 164 -8.48 14.50 6.03
CA LEU A 164 -8.13 14.33 4.63
C LEU A 164 -6.88 13.44 4.45
N GLU A 165 -5.84 13.65 5.26
CA GLU A 165 -4.65 12.78 5.25
C GLU A 165 -5.02 11.31 5.44
N VAL A 166 -5.88 11.05 6.43
CA VAL A 166 -6.34 9.71 6.74
C VAL A 166 -7.17 9.11 5.61
N LEU A 167 -8.06 9.89 4.98
CA LEU A 167 -8.83 9.43 3.82
C LEU A 167 -7.92 9.10 2.62
N ARG A 168 -6.80 9.82 2.42
CA ARG A 168 -5.87 9.56 1.31
C ARG A 168 -5.14 8.22 1.45
N TRP A 169 -4.97 7.72 2.67
CA TRP A 169 -4.29 6.45 2.96
C TRP A 169 -5.10 5.19 2.63
N GLY A 170 -6.25 5.32 1.96
CA GLY A 170 -7.07 4.16 1.58
C GLY A 170 -7.99 3.65 2.70
N THR A 171 -8.02 4.31 3.86
CA THR A 171 -8.94 3.99 4.98
C THR A 171 -10.36 4.54 4.79
N ARG A 172 -10.64 5.14 3.63
CA ARG A 172 -11.93 5.75 3.27
C ARG A 172 -13.11 4.85 3.56
N ALA A 173 -13.00 3.59 3.15
CA ALA A 173 -14.04 2.59 3.37
C ALA A 173 -14.16 2.25 4.87
N SER A 174 -13.05 2.16 5.61
CA SER A 174 -13.13 1.80 7.03
C SER A 174 -13.74 2.92 7.87
N ILE A 175 -13.35 4.19 7.68
CA ILE A 175 -13.86 5.33 8.47
C ILE A 175 -15.28 5.72 8.08
N LEU A 176 -15.58 5.82 6.77
CA LEU A 176 -16.86 6.35 6.30
C LEU A 176 -17.92 5.26 6.15
N CYS A 177 -17.55 3.96 6.14
CA CYS A 177 -18.52 2.87 6.14
C CYS A 177 -18.75 2.23 7.52
N ALA A 178 -17.81 2.27 8.46
CA ALA A 178 -17.99 1.68 9.80
C ALA A 178 -19.20 2.26 10.56
N ASP A 179 -19.84 1.42 11.36
CA ASP A 179 -20.96 1.81 12.22
C ASP A 179 -20.44 2.66 13.39
N LEU A 180 -20.92 3.90 13.51
CA LEU A 180 -20.45 4.81 14.55
C LEU A 180 -20.79 4.32 15.96
N ASP A 181 -21.98 3.79 16.14
CA ASP A 181 -22.53 3.53 17.48
C ASP A 181 -22.10 2.15 17.96
N LYS A 182 -22.03 1.16 17.06
CA LYS A 182 -21.67 -0.21 17.40
C LYS A 182 -20.18 -0.51 17.34
N VAL A 183 -19.40 0.28 16.59
CA VAL A 183 -17.97 0.01 16.36
C VAL A 183 -17.11 1.19 16.78
N VAL A 184 -17.29 2.35 16.16
CA VAL A 184 -16.34 3.46 16.30
C VAL A 184 -16.33 4.03 17.71
N ARG A 185 -17.49 4.44 18.25
CA ARG A 185 -17.59 5.02 19.60
C ARG A 185 -17.12 4.05 20.70
N PRO A 186 -17.52 2.75 20.70
CA PRO A 186 -16.97 1.78 21.64
C PRO A 186 -15.45 1.66 21.58
N ASN A 187 -14.87 1.57 20.37
CA ASN A 187 -13.42 1.46 20.21
C ASN A 187 -12.69 2.72 20.68
N VAL A 188 -13.21 3.91 20.37
CA VAL A 188 -12.66 5.18 20.84
C VAL A 188 -12.71 5.28 22.35
N ALA A 189 -13.86 4.96 22.96
CA ALA A 189 -14.01 4.97 24.41
C ALA A 189 -13.06 3.97 25.10
N PHE A 190 -12.92 2.77 24.53
CA PHE A 190 -12.01 1.75 25.04
C PHE A 190 -10.55 2.18 24.95
N LEU A 191 -10.10 2.65 23.79
CA LEU A 191 -8.71 3.07 23.57
C LEU A 191 -8.33 4.30 24.42
N ARG A 192 -9.27 5.21 24.70
CA ARG A 192 -9.06 6.33 25.62
C ARG A 192 -8.71 5.88 27.04
N GLN A 193 -9.20 4.72 27.50
CA GLN A 193 -8.85 4.17 28.81
C GLN A 193 -7.35 3.81 28.89
N TYR A 194 -6.72 3.55 27.75
CA TYR A 194 -5.27 3.29 27.64
C TYR A 194 -4.47 4.54 27.24
N GLY A 195 -5.08 5.72 27.29
CA GLY A 195 -4.44 6.99 26.92
C GLY A 195 -4.20 7.15 25.43
N LEU A 196 -4.99 6.46 24.58
CA LEU A 196 -4.90 6.58 23.12
C LEU A 196 -6.09 7.39 22.60
N SER A 197 -5.80 8.56 22.04
CA SER A 197 -6.77 9.42 21.35
C SER A 197 -6.65 9.28 19.82
N ILE A 198 -7.71 9.59 19.07
CA ILE A 198 -7.64 9.63 17.59
C ILE A 198 -6.59 10.64 17.11
N SER A 199 -6.49 11.79 17.78
CA SER A 199 -5.49 12.82 17.46
C SER A 199 -4.04 12.35 17.61
N ASP A 200 -3.76 11.38 18.47
CA ASP A 200 -2.41 10.79 18.59
C ASP A 200 -1.94 10.06 17.31
N PHE A 201 -2.88 9.83 16.38
CA PHE A 201 -2.65 9.12 15.13
C PHE A 201 -2.66 10.05 13.90
N ALA A 202 -2.79 11.37 14.09
CA ALA A 202 -2.54 12.34 13.02
C ALA A 202 -1.09 12.21 12.51
N GLY A 203 -0.89 12.18 11.19
CA GLY A 203 0.41 11.90 10.57
C GLY A 203 0.97 10.48 10.77
N ALA A 204 0.20 9.56 11.36
CA ALA A 204 0.64 8.18 11.62
C ALA A 204 0.34 7.22 10.46
N SER A 205 0.46 5.91 10.66
CA SER A 205 0.24 4.94 9.57
C SER A 205 -1.24 4.56 9.40
N VAL A 206 -1.63 4.16 8.19
CA VAL A 206 -2.93 3.55 7.81
C VAL A 206 -3.40 2.51 8.84
N TYR A 207 -2.45 1.73 9.36
CA TYR A 207 -2.68 0.65 10.32
C TYR A 207 -3.29 1.12 11.63
N ASN A 208 -2.98 2.34 12.06
CA ASN A 208 -3.42 2.85 13.35
C ASN A 208 -4.91 3.20 13.34
N ILE A 209 -5.38 3.77 12.23
CA ILE A 209 -6.78 4.16 12.05
C ILE A 209 -7.71 2.95 12.03
N ARG A 210 -7.22 1.79 11.58
CA ARG A 210 -8.00 0.55 11.55
C ARG A 210 -8.44 0.11 12.95
N LEU A 211 -7.70 0.47 14.01
CA LEU A 211 -8.07 0.16 15.39
C LEU A 211 -9.44 0.75 15.77
N PHE A 212 -9.79 1.92 15.26
CA PHE A 212 -11.07 2.56 15.55
C PHE A 212 -12.24 1.94 14.78
N THR A 213 -11.97 1.14 13.75
CA THR A 213 -12.99 0.64 12.81
C THR A 213 -13.07 -0.89 12.75
N MET A 214 -12.21 -1.59 13.50
CA MET A 214 -12.23 -3.05 13.61
C MET A 214 -13.30 -3.52 14.60
N ASN A 215 -13.60 -4.82 14.59
CA ASN A 215 -14.53 -5.42 15.55
C ASN A 215 -14.09 -5.12 17.00
N PRO A 216 -14.97 -4.60 17.87
CA PRO A 216 -14.61 -4.25 19.26
C PRO A 216 -14.08 -5.41 20.10
N GLU A 217 -14.56 -6.63 19.91
CA GLU A 217 -14.08 -7.79 20.65
C GLU A 217 -12.67 -8.18 20.20
N LEU A 218 -12.39 -8.15 18.90
CA LEU A 218 -11.03 -8.36 18.37
C LEU A 218 -10.05 -7.29 18.86
N LEU A 219 -10.51 -6.05 19.05
CA LEU A 219 -9.68 -4.98 19.61
C LEU A 219 -9.32 -5.26 21.07
N LYS A 220 -10.29 -5.70 21.89
CA LYS A 220 -10.05 -6.10 23.29
C LYS A 220 -9.08 -7.28 23.38
N GLU A 221 -9.29 -8.31 22.55
CA GLU A 221 -8.37 -9.46 22.47
C GLU A 221 -6.95 -9.04 22.06
N ALA A 222 -6.82 -8.08 21.15
CA ALA A 222 -5.52 -7.57 20.75
C ALA A 222 -4.81 -6.83 21.88
N VAL A 223 -5.54 -6.01 22.65
CA VAL A 223 -4.97 -5.35 23.85
C VAL A 223 -4.54 -6.37 24.89
N GLN A 224 -5.37 -7.36 25.19
CA GLN A 224 -5.01 -8.45 26.10
C GLN A 224 -3.74 -9.17 25.62
N ARG A 225 -3.62 -9.44 24.32
CA ARG A 225 -2.41 -10.07 23.76
C ARG A 225 -1.17 -9.19 23.90
N VAL A 226 -1.29 -7.87 23.75
CA VAL A 226 -0.18 -6.94 24.01
C VAL A 226 0.27 -7.03 25.47
N GLU A 227 -0.68 -7.15 26.41
CA GLU A 227 -0.40 -7.30 27.85
C GLU A 227 0.27 -8.65 28.16
N GLU A 228 -0.25 -9.75 27.61
CA GLU A 228 0.33 -11.10 27.74
C GLU A 228 1.77 -11.18 27.21
N LEU A 229 2.06 -10.42 26.15
CA LEU A 229 3.42 -10.28 25.59
C LEU A 229 4.32 -9.35 26.41
N GLY A 230 3.82 -8.68 27.46
CA GLY A 230 4.60 -7.74 28.28
C GLY A 230 4.92 -6.42 27.58
N LEU A 231 4.16 -6.07 26.54
CA LEU A 231 4.37 -4.89 25.69
C LEU A 231 3.56 -3.66 26.16
N ASN A 232 2.98 -3.71 27.36
CA ASN A 232 2.13 -2.69 27.95
C ASN A 232 2.90 -1.54 28.65
N CYS A 233 3.98 -1.04 28.04
CA CYS A 233 4.83 0.02 28.65
C CYS A 233 4.37 1.45 28.33
N GLY A 234 3.12 1.77 28.69
CA GLY A 234 2.55 3.11 28.55
C GLY A 234 2.02 3.44 27.14
N ALA A 235 1.26 4.53 27.05
CA ALA A 235 0.49 4.91 25.86
C ALA A 235 1.34 5.02 24.58
N ARG A 236 2.56 5.57 24.68
CA ARG A 236 3.44 5.74 23.51
C ARG A 236 3.84 4.41 22.87
N LEU A 237 4.22 3.41 23.68
CA LEU A 237 4.59 2.11 23.16
C LEU A 237 3.35 1.37 22.64
N LEU A 238 2.26 1.42 23.40
CA LEU A 238 0.99 0.80 23.02
C LEU A 238 0.49 1.32 21.66
N ARG A 239 0.63 2.62 21.41
CA ARG A 239 0.32 3.26 20.13
C ARG A 239 1.06 2.63 18.94
N GLN A 240 2.26 2.09 19.17
CA GLN A 240 3.09 1.48 18.13
C GLN A 240 2.92 -0.04 18.06
N THR A 241 2.70 -0.72 19.19
CA THR A 241 2.60 -2.19 19.27
C THR A 241 1.19 -2.69 18.96
N LEU A 242 0.16 -2.02 19.45
CA LEU A 242 -1.23 -2.44 19.29
C LEU A 242 -1.65 -2.60 17.82
N PRO A 243 -1.36 -1.65 16.90
CA PRO A 243 -1.67 -1.83 15.48
C PRO A 243 -1.01 -3.08 14.88
N VAL A 244 0.23 -3.39 15.29
CA VAL A 244 0.95 -4.58 14.79
C VAL A 244 0.27 -5.84 15.30
N VAL A 245 -0.04 -5.92 16.59
CA VAL A 245 -0.65 -7.11 17.19
C VAL A 245 -2.10 -7.31 16.75
N ALA A 246 -2.87 -6.23 16.62
CA ALA A 246 -4.28 -6.26 16.24
C ALA A 246 -4.50 -6.63 14.77
N LEU A 247 -3.56 -6.26 13.89
CA LEU A 247 -3.69 -6.47 12.44
C LEU A 247 -2.85 -7.64 11.91
N THR A 248 -2.07 -8.29 12.78
CA THR A 248 -1.38 -9.54 12.46
C THR A 248 -2.22 -10.70 12.93
N ASP A 249 -2.36 -11.71 12.07
CA ASP A 249 -2.99 -12.97 12.44
C ASP A 249 -2.33 -13.58 13.69
N LYS A 250 -3.17 -14.14 14.59
CA LYS A 250 -2.71 -14.64 15.89
C LYS A 250 -1.70 -15.78 15.73
N ASP A 251 -1.99 -16.72 14.84
CA ASP A 251 -1.15 -17.90 14.64
C ASP A 251 0.14 -17.53 13.91
N ALA A 252 0.06 -16.62 12.94
CA ALA A 252 1.24 -16.06 12.29
C ALA A 252 2.16 -15.33 13.29
N LEU A 253 1.60 -14.54 14.21
CA LEU A 253 2.37 -13.87 15.25
C LEU A 253 3.07 -14.89 16.18
N ALA A 254 2.35 -15.92 16.61
CA ALA A 254 2.91 -16.98 17.45
C ALA A 254 4.04 -17.74 16.74
N LYS A 255 3.86 -18.10 15.46
CA LYS A 255 4.90 -18.74 14.64
C LYS A 255 6.15 -17.88 14.51
N ARG A 256 6.01 -16.57 14.31
CA ARG A 256 7.15 -15.64 14.23
C ARG A 256 7.90 -15.53 15.56
N ILE A 257 7.20 -15.51 16.68
CA ILE A 257 7.83 -15.53 18.01
C ILE A 257 8.57 -16.86 18.22
N GLN A 258 7.93 -17.99 17.87
CA GLN A 258 8.56 -19.31 17.96
C GLN A 258 9.80 -19.42 17.06
N LEU A 259 9.77 -18.84 15.86
CA LEU A 259 10.92 -18.76 14.96
C LEU A 259 12.10 -18.06 15.62
N LEU A 260 11.88 -16.92 16.27
CA LEU A 260 12.92 -16.20 17.01
C LEU A 260 13.50 -17.06 18.14
N HIS A 261 12.65 -17.78 18.88
CA HIS A 261 13.11 -18.71 19.92
C HIS A 261 13.96 -19.85 19.35
N ASN A 262 13.55 -20.44 18.22
CA ASN A 262 14.28 -21.52 17.58
C ASN A 262 15.68 -21.08 17.09
N ILE A 263 15.84 -19.79 16.75
CA ILE A 263 17.13 -19.21 16.35
C ILE A 263 18.02 -18.90 17.56
N GLY A 264 17.43 -18.79 18.76
CA GLY A 264 18.17 -18.55 20.01
C GLY A 264 17.85 -17.24 20.72
N PHE A 265 16.79 -16.51 20.31
CA PHE A 265 16.33 -15.34 21.05
C PHE A 265 15.59 -15.80 22.31
N SER A 266 15.95 -15.26 23.47
CA SER A 266 15.20 -15.49 24.71
C SER A 266 13.85 -14.75 24.70
N LYS A 267 12.99 -15.04 25.68
CA LYS A 267 11.73 -14.28 25.88
C LYS A 267 12.00 -12.79 26.08
N ASP A 268 13.05 -12.44 26.84
CA ASP A 268 13.42 -11.05 27.10
C ASP A 268 14.03 -10.37 25.87
N ASP A 269 14.73 -11.12 25.02
CA ASP A 269 15.24 -10.61 23.74
C ASP A 269 14.10 -10.25 22.79
N VAL A 270 13.12 -11.15 22.62
CA VAL A 270 11.92 -10.89 21.80
C VAL A 270 11.18 -9.68 22.32
N LEU A 271 11.01 -9.59 23.65
CA LEU A 271 10.38 -8.45 24.29
C LEU A 271 11.12 -7.14 24.02
N THR A 272 12.45 -7.13 24.20
CA THR A 272 13.30 -5.96 23.98
C THR A 272 13.27 -5.51 22.52
N LEU A 273 13.35 -6.46 21.59
CA LEU A 273 13.26 -6.24 20.16
C LEU A 273 11.90 -5.62 19.79
N ALA A 274 10.80 -6.19 20.29
CA ALA A 274 9.46 -5.70 20.03
C ALA A 274 9.20 -4.33 20.66
N LYS A 275 9.74 -4.04 21.85
CA LYS A 275 9.66 -2.70 22.48
C LYS A 275 10.38 -1.63 21.66
N LYS A 276 11.53 -1.98 21.06
CA LYS A 276 12.34 -1.04 20.25
C LYS A 276 11.81 -0.87 18.82
N GLN A 277 11.26 -1.94 18.23
CA GLN A 277 10.72 -1.93 16.87
C GLN A 277 9.57 -2.94 16.74
N PRO A 278 8.34 -2.54 17.10
CA PRO A 278 7.18 -3.44 17.07
C PRO A 278 6.92 -4.04 15.69
N ASN A 279 7.17 -3.27 14.63
CA ASN A 279 6.95 -3.68 13.25
C ASN A 279 7.75 -4.91 12.81
N VAL A 280 8.79 -5.34 13.55
CA VAL A 280 9.48 -6.61 13.26
C VAL A 280 8.49 -7.78 13.38
N LEU A 281 7.55 -7.71 14.31
CA LEU A 281 6.52 -8.75 14.49
C LEU A 281 5.52 -8.80 13.33
N ALA A 282 5.45 -7.76 12.49
CA ALA A 282 4.63 -7.72 11.28
C ALA A 282 5.31 -8.34 10.04
N LEU A 283 6.62 -8.58 10.08
CA LEU A 283 7.38 -9.14 8.95
C LEU A 283 7.01 -10.61 8.70
N SER A 284 7.18 -11.07 7.46
CA SER A 284 7.00 -12.50 7.15
C SER A 284 8.09 -13.35 7.81
N GLU A 285 7.78 -14.62 8.07
CA GLU A 285 8.74 -15.58 8.61
C GLU A 285 9.98 -15.70 7.71
N GLN A 286 9.78 -15.78 6.39
CA GLN A 286 10.87 -15.78 5.40
C GLN A 286 11.75 -14.53 5.52
N LYS A 287 11.16 -13.35 5.72
CA LYS A 287 11.91 -12.10 5.84
C LYS A 287 12.74 -12.07 7.12
N ILE A 288 12.16 -12.51 8.24
CA ILE A 288 12.87 -12.60 9.53
C ILE A 288 14.02 -13.60 9.40
N GLN A 289 13.75 -14.80 8.89
CA GLN A 289 14.74 -15.86 8.73
C GLN A 289 15.88 -15.45 7.81
N GLY A 290 15.58 -14.93 6.61
CA GLY A 290 16.60 -14.52 5.64
C GLY A 290 17.49 -13.38 6.16
N ASN A 291 16.91 -12.40 6.87
CA ASN A 291 17.71 -11.35 7.50
C ASN A 291 18.59 -11.91 8.64
N LEU A 292 18.07 -12.81 9.47
CA LEU A 292 18.83 -13.39 10.58
C LEU A 292 19.94 -14.32 10.09
N ASP A 293 19.68 -15.14 9.07
CA ASP A 293 20.69 -15.98 8.43
C ASP A 293 21.86 -15.12 7.94
N PHE A 294 21.58 -14.06 7.18
CA PHE A 294 22.62 -13.17 6.69
C PHE A 294 23.38 -12.47 7.82
N LEU A 295 22.65 -11.85 8.76
CA LEU A 295 23.27 -11.07 9.84
C LEU A 295 24.09 -11.93 10.80
N MET A 296 23.65 -13.15 11.09
CA MET A 296 24.32 -14.03 12.05
C MET A 296 25.40 -14.89 11.39
N LYS A 297 25.14 -15.47 10.21
CA LYS A 297 26.06 -16.42 9.56
C LYS A 297 27.09 -15.73 8.67
N ASP A 298 26.66 -14.80 7.82
CA ASP A 298 27.55 -14.14 6.86
C ASP A 298 28.28 -12.94 7.49
N VAL A 299 27.56 -12.11 8.24
CA VAL A 299 28.14 -10.94 8.91
C VAL A 299 28.77 -11.29 10.26
N GLY A 300 28.31 -12.34 10.94
CA GLY A 300 28.83 -12.78 12.23
C GLY A 300 28.33 -11.96 13.42
N LEU A 301 27.11 -11.42 13.38
CA LEU A 301 26.53 -10.64 14.48
C LEU A 301 25.84 -11.54 15.51
N GLU A 302 26.14 -11.29 16.78
CA GLU A 302 25.48 -11.94 17.91
C GLU A 302 24.02 -11.51 18.08
N VAL A 303 23.17 -12.40 18.60
CA VAL A 303 21.75 -12.12 18.92
C VAL A 303 21.61 -10.84 19.74
N SER A 304 22.42 -10.68 20.79
CA SER A 304 22.37 -9.48 21.65
C SER A 304 22.65 -8.18 20.91
N TYR A 305 23.47 -8.20 19.84
CA TYR A 305 23.72 -7.04 19.01
C TYR A 305 22.49 -6.67 18.18
N ILE A 306 21.83 -7.67 17.59
CA ILE A 306 20.64 -7.52 16.75
C ILE A 306 19.43 -7.05 17.58
N VAL A 307 19.23 -7.62 18.77
CA VAL A 307 18.16 -7.22 19.72
C VAL A 307 18.23 -5.74 20.06
N ARG A 308 19.44 -5.19 20.22
CA ARG A 308 19.65 -3.76 20.48
C ARG A 308 19.38 -2.87 19.26
N ARG A 309 19.39 -3.44 18.04
CA ARG A 309 19.32 -2.76 16.74
C ARG A 309 18.33 -3.43 15.77
N PRO A 310 17.05 -3.60 16.17
CA PRO A 310 16.10 -4.42 15.42
C PRO A 310 15.69 -3.83 14.06
N ALA A 311 16.05 -2.57 13.78
CA ALA A 311 15.88 -1.98 12.45
C ALA A 311 16.66 -2.73 11.35
N LEU A 312 17.73 -3.46 11.70
CA LEU A 312 18.45 -4.32 10.75
C LEU A 312 17.55 -5.36 10.08
N LEU A 313 16.53 -5.86 10.79
CA LEU A 313 15.59 -6.85 10.28
C LEU A 313 14.61 -6.30 9.24
N LYS A 314 14.54 -4.96 9.10
CA LYS A 314 13.65 -4.30 8.14
C LYS A 314 14.32 -4.00 6.81
N TYR A 315 15.65 -3.93 6.76
CA TYR A 315 16.36 -3.63 5.52
C TYR A 315 16.35 -4.83 4.57
N SER A 316 16.36 -4.58 3.26
CA SER A 316 16.58 -5.63 2.26
C SER A 316 17.99 -6.16 2.39
N VAL A 317 18.12 -7.49 2.41
CA VAL A 317 19.44 -8.12 2.43
C VAL A 317 20.13 -7.80 1.11
N GLU A 318 19.42 -8.07 0.02
CA GLU A 318 19.87 -8.01 -1.36
C GLU A 318 20.24 -6.58 -1.78
N ARG A 319 19.38 -5.60 -1.47
CA ARG A 319 19.52 -4.23 -1.98
C ARG A 319 20.23 -3.27 -1.02
N ARG A 320 20.48 -3.68 0.23
CA ARG A 320 21.05 -2.76 1.23
C ARG A 320 22.11 -3.41 2.11
N LEU A 321 21.76 -4.48 2.81
CA LEU A 321 22.67 -5.04 3.82
C LEU A 321 23.90 -5.70 3.18
N LEU A 322 23.70 -6.52 2.15
CA LEU A 322 24.73 -7.23 1.42
C LEU A 322 25.63 -6.29 0.60
N PRO A 323 25.10 -5.37 -0.25
CA PRO A 323 25.95 -4.48 -1.03
C PRO A 323 26.87 -3.62 -0.15
N ARG A 324 26.32 -3.11 0.97
CA ARG A 324 27.09 -2.33 1.94
C ARG A 324 28.09 -3.17 2.71
N HIS A 325 27.74 -4.42 3.05
CA HIS A 325 28.67 -5.33 3.70
C HIS A 325 29.87 -5.65 2.82
N ILE A 326 29.64 -6.00 1.55
CA ILE A 326 30.69 -6.28 0.57
C ILE A 326 31.59 -5.05 0.39
N LEU A 327 31.00 -3.88 0.15
CA LEU A 327 31.76 -2.65 -0.07
C LEU A 327 32.65 -2.32 1.14
N ILE A 328 32.11 -2.36 2.35
CA ILE A 328 32.90 -2.08 3.56
C ILE A 328 33.99 -3.12 3.76
N LYS A 329 33.76 -4.39 3.41
CA LYS A 329 34.78 -5.43 3.47
C LYS A 329 35.93 -5.15 2.51
N VAL A 330 35.65 -4.81 1.25
CA VAL A 330 36.65 -4.44 0.24
C VAL A 330 37.50 -3.25 0.69
N LEU A 331 36.86 -2.20 1.23
CA LEU A 331 37.58 -1.02 1.71
C LEU A 331 38.48 -1.33 2.92
N ASN A 332 38.03 -2.18 3.85
CA ASN A 332 38.86 -2.63 4.97
C ASN A 332 40.05 -3.48 4.50
N GLU A 333 39.84 -4.42 3.57
CA GLU A 333 40.91 -5.26 3.01
C GLU A 333 41.99 -4.44 2.28
N LYS A 334 41.60 -3.29 1.72
CA LYS A 334 42.52 -2.33 1.09
C LYS A 334 43.12 -1.32 2.06
N GLY A 335 42.78 -1.39 3.35
CA GLY A 335 43.28 -0.45 4.37
C GLY A 335 42.79 0.99 4.19
N LEU A 336 41.65 1.20 3.51
CA LEU A 336 41.13 2.53 3.17
C LEU A 336 40.23 3.14 4.25
N LEU A 337 39.87 2.36 5.28
CA LEU A 337 39.03 2.81 6.39
C LEU A 337 39.82 2.79 7.69
N GLU A 338 39.66 3.87 8.47
CA GLU A 338 40.21 3.95 9.81
C GLU A 338 39.30 3.23 10.82
N GLY A 339 39.85 2.21 11.48
CA GLY A 339 39.19 1.49 12.55
C GLY A 339 38.00 0.62 12.12
N LYS A 340 37.48 -0.17 13.08
CA LYS A 340 36.36 -1.08 12.84
C LYS A 340 35.05 -0.30 12.80
N GLN A 341 34.40 -0.29 11.64
CA GLN A 341 33.09 0.35 11.48
C GLN A 341 31.99 -0.46 12.19
N ASP A 342 31.10 0.21 12.92
CA ASP A 342 29.90 -0.44 13.47
C ASP A 342 28.94 -0.78 12.33
N TYR A 343 28.53 -2.04 12.26
CA TYR A 343 27.72 -2.56 11.16
C TYR A 343 26.36 -1.87 11.05
N TYR A 344 25.71 -1.58 12.18
CA TYR A 344 24.43 -0.89 12.15
C TYR A 344 24.55 0.56 11.70
N VAL A 345 25.61 1.27 12.10
CA VAL A 345 25.87 2.62 11.61
C VAL A 345 25.95 2.62 10.09
N THR A 346 26.76 1.76 9.48
CA THR A 346 26.90 1.71 8.01
C THR A 346 25.60 1.28 7.32
N ALA A 347 24.90 0.27 7.84
CA ALA A 347 23.65 -0.24 7.28
C ALA A 347 22.49 0.78 7.36
N SER A 348 22.45 1.61 8.40
CA SER A 348 21.32 2.52 8.66
C SER A 348 21.41 3.87 7.95
N LEU A 349 22.57 4.24 7.39
CA LEU A 349 22.71 5.50 6.66
C LEU A 349 21.71 5.62 5.50
N ALA A 350 21.21 6.84 5.30
CA ALA A 350 20.52 7.19 4.06
C ALA A 350 21.44 6.97 2.87
N GLU A 351 20.88 6.62 1.72
CA GLU A 351 21.65 6.21 0.55
C GLU A 351 22.67 7.27 0.11
N LYS A 352 22.20 8.51 -0.03
CA LYS A 352 23.04 9.66 -0.34
C LYS A 352 24.23 9.80 0.60
N ILE A 353 23.99 9.69 1.91
CA ILE A 353 25.04 9.83 2.93
C ILE A 353 26.02 8.65 2.88
N PHE A 354 25.53 7.44 2.62
CA PHE A 354 26.38 6.26 2.49
C PHE A 354 27.33 6.40 1.29
N VAL A 355 26.80 6.81 0.13
CA VAL A 355 27.57 7.00 -1.10
C VAL A 355 28.62 8.11 -0.94
N GLU A 356 28.23 9.26 -0.39
CA GLU A 356 29.15 10.38 -0.12
C GLU A 356 30.31 9.99 0.82
N LYS A 357 30.04 9.09 1.79
CA LYS A 357 31.02 8.71 2.80
C LYS A 357 31.90 7.51 2.41
N PHE A 358 31.33 6.53 1.71
CA PHE A 358 31.98 5.23 1.50
C PHE A 358 32.15 4.85 0.02
N VAL A 359 31.58 5.60 -0.93
CA VAL A 359 31.74 5.30 -2.36
C VAL A 359 32.62 6.36 -3.00
N HIS A 360 32.14 7.61 -3.11
CA HIS A 360 32.83 8.69 -3.82
C HIS A 360 34.29 8.93 -3.38
N PRO A 361 34.64 8.92 -2.08
CA PRO A 361 36.03 9.15 -1.67
C PRO A 361 37.02 8.09 -2.18
N PHE A 362 36.52 6.91 -2.56
CA PHE A 362 37.34 5.74 -2.88
C PHE A 362 37.24 5.28 -4.34
N GLU A 363 36.50 5.98 -5.20
CA GLU A 363 36.36 5.64 -6.63
C GLU A 363 37.70 5.59 -7.36
N ASN A 364 38.60 6.54 -7.08
CA ASN A 364 39.94 6.57 -7.67
C ASN A 364 40.87 5.48 -7.10
N HIS A 365 40.55 4.91 -5.94
CA HIS A 365 41.36 3.90 -5.26
C HIS A 365 40.90 2.47 -5.60
N VAL A 366 39.63 2.30 -5.97
CA VAL A 366 39.03 1.01 -6.33
C VAL A 366 38.25 1.18 -7.63
N PRO A 367 38.87 0.87 -8.79
CA PRO A 367 38.21 0.96 -10.08
C PRO A 367 36.93 0.11 -10.10
N GLY A 368 35.82 0.67 -10.60
CA GLY A 368 34.53 -0.01 -10.67
C GLY A 368 33.69 0.00 -9.39
N LEU A 369 34.19 0.57 -8.28
CA LEU A 369 33.51 0.52 -6.97
C LEU A 369 32.09 1.08 -7.01
N ALA A 370 31.90 2.21 -7.69
CA ALA A 370 30.60 2.87 -7.76
C ALA A 370 29.63 2.08 -8.65
N GLU A 371 30.08 1.60 -9.80
CA GLU A 371 29.29 0.77 -10.71
C GLU A 371 28.89 -0.55 -10.06
N ASP A 372 29.84 -1.23 -9.41
CA ASP A 372 29.61 -2.50 -8.71
C ASP A 372 28.63 -2.31 -7.55
N TYR A 373 28.79 -1.25 -6.75
CA TYR A 373 27.86 -0.96 -5.66
C TYR A 373 26.46 -0.66 -6.18
N ALA A 374 26.33 0.17 -7.22
CA ALA A 374 25.04 0.50 -7.82
C ALA A 374 24.35 -0.74 -8.42
N SER A 375 25.10 -1.59 -9.14
CA SER A 375 24.61 -2.84 -9.71
C SER A 375 24.07 -3.78 -8.62
N ASN A 376 24.85 -3.99 -7.56
CA ASN A 376 24.44 -4.82 -6.43
C ASN A 376 23.21 -4.27 -5.68
N CYS A 377 23.02 -2.96 -5.63
CA CYS A 377 21.84 -2.35 -4.98
C CYS A 377 20.55 -2.52 -5.78
N LEU A 378 20.63 -2.65 -7.10
CA LEU A 378 19.44 -2.87 -7.95
C LEU A 378 18.91 -4.31 -7.81
N GLY A 379 19.80 -5.26 -7.49
CA GLY A 379 19.55 -6.69 -7.50
C GLY A 379 19.47 -7.21 -8.94
N GLU A 380 19.88 -8.46 -9.16
CA GLU A 380 19.61 -9.11 -10.46
C GLU A 380 18.09 -9.15 -10.67
N ALA A 381 17.63 -8.61 -11.81
CA ALA A 381 16.25 -8.74 -12.26
C ALA A 381 15.98 -10.21 -12.56
N THR A 382 15.69 -10.99 -11.52
CA THR A 382 15.09 -12.29 -11.67
C THR A 382 13.62 -12.06 -11.95
N ASP A 383 13.26 -12.14 -13.24
CA ASP A 383 11.90 -12.35 -13.71
C ASP A 383 11.37 -13.65 -13.08
N ALA A 384 10.80 -13.54 -11.88
CA ALA A 384 9.96 -14.56 -11.29
C ALA A 384 8.51 -14.19 -11.58
N LYS A 385 8.04 -14.58 -12.77
CA LYS A 385 6.66 -15.07 -12.91
C LYS A 385 6.59 -16.37 -12.11
N ASP A 386 5.86 -16.35 -11.00
CA ASP A 386 4.72 -17.24 -10.73
C ASP A 386 4.12 -16.95 -9.35
#